data_AF-A0A9P3TCZ4-F1
#
_entry.id   AF-A0A9P3TCZ4-F1
#
_cell.length_a   1.000
_cell.length_b   1.000
_cell.length_c   1.000
_cell.angle_alpha   90.00
_cell.angle_beta   90.00
_cell.angle_gamma   90.00
#
_symmetry.space_group_name_H-M   'P 1'
#
loop_
_entity.id
_entity.type
_entity.pdbx_description
1 polymer ?
#
loop_
_entity_poly.entity_id
_entity_poly.type
_entity_poly.pdbx_seq_one_letter_code
_entity_poly.pdbx_strand_id
1 'polypeptide(L)'
;MRMTKEQLLIAARTAAKYLPAASADIMNELANRLDVTSVALSESLEQRKKLAKALTVIANSEQHEGDTVVCDFSSLVSVASGALREHYNSECHSDMNEATSNGR
;
A
#
# COMPACT_ATOMS: atom_id res chain seq x y z
N MET A 1 13.65 5.13 -21.21
CA MET A 1 12.21 5.37 -21.07
C MET A 1 11.64 4.26 -20.20
N ARG A 2 11.03 4.56 -19.04
CA ARG A 2 10.49 3.55 -18.11
C ARG A 2 8.97 3.50 -18.28
N MET A 3 8.42 2.32 -18.59
CA MET A 3 6.96 2.15 -18.70
C MET A 3 6.29 2.23 -17.32
N THR A 4 5.08 2.78 -17.27
CA THR A 4 4.24 2.76 -16.04
C THR A 4 3.61 1.39 -15.84
N LYS A 5 3.08 1.12 -14.64
CA LYS A 5 2.38 -0.13 -14.34
C LYS A 5 1.20 -0.36 -15.28
N GLU A 6 0.32 0.64 -15.47
CA GLU A 6 -0.82 0.48 -16.37
C GLU A 6 -0.38 0.17 -17.80
N GLN A 7 0.64 0.87 -18.29
CA GLN A 7 1.17 0.64 -19.63
C GLN A 7 1.72 -0.78 -19.79
N LEU A 8 2.38 -1.31 -18.76
CA LEU A 8 2.90 -2.67 -18.75
C LEU A 8 1.78 -3.72 -18.73
N LEU A 9 0.72 -3.50 -17.93
CA LEU A 9 -0.45 -4.38 -17.89
C LEU A 9 -1.20 -4.40 -19.21
N ILE A 10 -1.40 -3.23 -19.82
CA ILE A 10 -2.04 -3.09 -21.13
C ILE A 10 -1.21 -3.80 -22.20
N ALA A 11 0.11 -3.62 -22.18
CA ALA A 11 1.02 -4.29 -23.11
C ALA A 11 0.97 -5.81 -22.95
N ALA A 12 0.98 -6.32 -21.71
CA ALA A 12 0.91 -7.75 -21.42
C ALA A 12 -0.41 -8.38 -21.92
N ARG A 13 -1.54 -7.74 -21.61
CA ARG A 13 -2.87 -8.20 -22.08
C ARG A 13 -3.03 -8.08 -23.59
N THR A 14 -2.40 -7.09 -24.20
CA THR A 14 -2.39 -6.93 -25.67
C THR A 14 -1.55 -8.02 -26.31
N ALA A 15 -0.37 -8.32 -25.77
CA ALA A 15 0.48 -9.40 -26.25
C ALA A 15 -0.21 -10.78 -26.15
N ALA A 16 -0.98 -11.02 -25.09
CA ALA A 16 -1.75 -12.25 -24.91
C ALA A 16 -2.68 -12.55 -26.10
N LYS A 17 -3.24 -11.54 -26.77
CA LYS A 17 -4.13 -11.71 -27.93
C LYS A 17 -3.45 -12.32 -29.16
N TYR A 18 -2.13 -12.24 -29.23
CA TYR A 18 -1.34 -12.74 -30.35
C TYR A 18 -0.64 -14.07 -30.03
N LEU A 19 -0.86 -14.63 -28.83
CA LEU A 19 -0.26 -15.87 -28.37
C LEU A 19 -1.21 -17.07 -28.54
N PRO A 20 -0.69 -18.30 -28.67
CA PRO A 20 -1.48 -19.51 -28.55
C PRO A 20 -2.18 -19.58 -27.18
N ALA A 21 -3.36 -20.22 -27.11
CA ALA A 21 -4.24 -20.20 -25.94
C ALA A 21 -3.52 -20.43 -24.60
N ALA A 22 -2.73 -21.51 -24.48
CA ALA A 22 -2.00 -21.82 -23.25
C ALA A 22 -1.01 -20.70 -22.83
N SER A 23 -0.34 -20.07 -23.79
CA SER A 23 0.60 -18.97 -23.52
C SER A 23 -0.12 -17.65 -23.23
N ALA A 24 -1.28 -17.43 -23.85
CA ALA A 24 -2.14 -16.28 -23.59
C ALA A 24 -2.69 -16.31 -22.16
N ASP A 25 -3.11 -17.49 -21.68
CA ASP A 25 -3.61 -17.69 -20.32
C ASP A 25 -2.53 -17.36 -19.28
N ILE A 26 -1.30 -17.86 -19.50
CA ILE A 26 -0.16 -17.56 -18.61
C ILE A 26 0.15 -16.05 -18.59
N MET A 27 0.12 -15.39 -19.75
CA MET A 27 0.37 -13.94 -19.82
C MET A 27 -0.71 -13.11 -19.12
N ASN A 28 -1.98 -13.50 -19.25
CA ASN A 28 -3.08 -12.85 -18.55
C ASN A 28 -2.99 -13.06 -17.04
N GLU A 29 -2.69 -14.28 -16.60
CA GLU A 29 -2.52 -14.58 -15.19
C GLU A 29 -1.33 -13.82 -14.59
N LEU A 30 -0.21 -13.75 -15.31
CA LEU A 30 0.95 -12.97 -14.89
C LEU A 30 0.63 -11.47 -14.78
N ALA A 31 -0.14 -10.93 -15.73
CA ALA A 31 -0.61 -9.55 -15.66
C ALA A 31 -1.49 -9.33 -14.41
N ASN A 32 -2.42 -10.23 -14.12
CA ASN A 32 -3.30 -10.12 -12.95
C ASN A 32 -2.50 -10.19 -11.63
N ARG A 33 -1.57 -11.14 -11.52
CA ARG A 33 -0.69 -11.26 -10.34
C ARG A 33 0.18 -10.03 -10.13
N LEU A 34 0.70 -9.46 -11.22
CA LEU A 34 1.47 -8.21 -11.16
C LEU A 34 0.61 -7.06 -10.66
N ASP A 35 -0.63 -6.95 -11.13
CA ASP A 35 -1.56 -5.90 -10.71
C ASP A 35 -1.86 -6.00 -9.21
N VAL A 36 -2.28 -7.16 -8.74
CA VAL A 36 -2.56 -7.42 -7.30
C VAL A 36 -1.33 -7.15 -6.45
N THR A 37 -0.16 -7.65 -6.84
CA THR A 37 1.09 -7.46 -6.07
C THR A 37 1.48 -5.99 -6.01
N SER A 38 1.26 -5.23 -7.09
CA SER A 38 1.60 -3.81 -7.13
C SER A 38 0.73 -2.96 -6.20
N VAL A 39 -0.55 -3.31 -6.05
CA VAL A 39 -1.49 -2.66 -5.14
C VAL A 39 -1.08 -2.94 -3.70
N ALA A 40 -0.92 -4.22 -3.35
CA ALA A 40 -0.47 -4.63 -2.02
C ALA A 40 0.90 -4.03 -1.64
N LEU A 41 1.83 -3.92 -2.59
CA LEU A 41 3.13 -3.27 -2.35
C LEU A 41 2.96 -1.77 -2.11
N SER A 42 2.08 -1.10 -2.84
CA SER A 42 1.83 0.34 -2.67
C SER A 42 1.26 0.63 -1.29
N GLU A 43 0.27 -0.16 -0.84
CA GLU A 43 -0.29 -0.09 0.51
C GLU A 43 0.78 -0.35 1.58
N SER A 44 1.58 -1.41 1.42
CA SER A 44 2.66 -1.73 2.36
C SER A 44 3.70 -0.60 2.47
N LEU A 45 4.04 0.05 1.35
CA LEU A 45 4.95 1.20 1.35
C LEU A 45 4.34 2.42 2.04
N GLU A 46 3.04 2.66 1.89
CA GLU A 46 2.34 3.72 2.61
C GLU A 46 2.32 3.48 4.12
N GLN A 47 1.97 2.26 4.53
CA GLN A 47 2.06 1.84 5.93
C GLN A 47 3.47 2.04 6.49
N ARG A 48 4.51 1.67 5.73
CA ARG A 48 5.91 1.85 6.13
C ARG A 48 6.28 3.33 6.29
N LYS A 49 5.81 4.22 5.41
CA LYS A 49 6.04 5.67 5.52
C LYS A 49 5.37 6.26 6.76
N LYS A 50 4.13 5.84 7.06
CA LYS A 50 3.40 6.27 8.27
C LYS A 50 4.09 5.78 9.54
N LEU A 51 4.54 4.52 9.55
CA LEU A 51 5.33 3.98 10.66
C LEU A 51 6.65 4.73 10.85
N ALA A 52 7.37 5.03 9.76
CA ALA A 52 8.58 5.83 9.83
C ALA A 52 8.30 7.24 10.38
N LYS A 53 7.20 7.88 9.98
CA LYS A 53 6.78 9.19 10.53
C LYS A 53 6.46 9.09 12.03
N ALA A 54 5.74 8.06 12.47
CA ALA A 54 5.44 7.81 13.88
C ALA A 54 6.72 7.61 14.71
N LEU A 55 7.66 6.81 14.20
CA LEU A 55 8.97 6.61 14.83
C LEU A 55 9.79 7.89 14.91
N THR A 56 9.77 8.72 13.86
CA THR A 56 10.43 10.04 13.87
C THR A 56 9.81 10.98 14.90
N VAL A 57 8.49 10.99 15.09
CA VAL A 57 7.84 11.81 16.13
C VAL A 57 8.27 11.36 17.53
N ILE A 58 8.34 10.05 17.75
CA ILE A 58 8.78 9.46 19.02
C ILE A 58 10.26 9.75 19.29
N ALA A 59 11.12 9.61 18.29
CA ALA A 59 12.56 9.88 18.41
C ALA A 59 12.87 11.36 18.66
N ASN A 60 11.97 12.27 18.27
CA ASN A 60 12.12 13.72 18.46
C ASN A 60 11.35 14.27 19.68
N SER A 61 10.74 13.40 20.50
CA SER A 61 10.02 13.83 21.70
C SER A 61 11.03 14.24 22.79
N GLU A 62 11.21 15.55 22.92
CA GLU A 62 11.83 16.35 23.99
C GLU A 62 13.15 15.82 24.62
N GLN A 63 14.26 16.48 24.28
CA GLN A 63 15.42 16.51 25.17
C GLN A 63 15.06 17.35 26.40
N HIS A 64 14.83 16.70 27.54
CA HIS A 64 14.93 17.37 28.84
C HIS A 64 16.39 17.28 29.29
N GLU A 65 17.03 18.42 29.49
CA GLU A 65 18.35 18.50 30.16
C GLU A 65 19.50 17.74 29.46
N GLY A 66 19.39 17.49 28.15
CA GLY A 66 20.44 16.84 27.35
C GLY A 66 20.30 15.33 27.19
N ASP A 67 19.35 14.69 27.88
CA ASP A 67 19.04 13.27 27.73
C ASP A 67 17.95 13.03 26.69
N THR A 68 18.15 12.01 25.83
CA THR A 68 17.13 11.56 24.87
C THR A 68 16.03 10.80 25.61
N VAL A 69 14.87 11.42 25.78
CA VAL A 69 13.71 10.77 26.42
C VAL A 69 12.97 9.93 25.38
N VAL A 70 13.31 8.64 25.30
CA VAL A 70 12.57 7.70 24.44
C VAL A 70 11.19 7.47 25.06
N CYS A 71 10.11 7.61 24.29
CA CYS A 71 8.78 7.21 24.76
C CYS A 71 8.81 5.74 25.21
N ASP A 72 8.10 5.39 26.29
CA ASP A 72 8.02 4.00 26.73
C ASP A 72 7.47 3.07 25.63
N PHE A 73 7.82 1.79 25.70
CA PHE A 73 7.45 0.81 24.67
C PHE A 73 5.93 0.75 24.45
N SER A 74 5.13 0.94 25.50
CA SER A 74 3.67 1.00 25.42
C SER A 74 3.16 2.16 24.55
N SER A 75 3.75 3.35 24.70
CA SER A 75 3.42 4.54 23.91
C SER A 75 3.80 4.35 22.45
N LEU A 76 4.97 3.76 22.20
CA LEU A 76 5.41 3.39 20.85
C LEU A 76 4.44 2.43 20.16
N VAL A 77 4.07 1.34 20.84
CA VAL A 77 3.13 0.36 20.31
C VAL A 77 1.76 0.98 20.07
N SER A 78 1.28 1.84 20.98
CA SER A 78 -0.02 2.50 20.86
C SER A 78 -0.07 3.44 19.64
N VAL A 79 0.94 4.28 19.45
CA VAL A 79 1.02 5.22 18.31
C VAL A 79 1.16 4.46 16.99
N ALA A 80 2.02 3.45 16.91
CA ALA A 80 2.18 2.63 15.72
C ALA A 80 0.87 1.89 15.36
N SER A 81 0.19 1.32 16.36
CA SER A 81 -1.08 0.63 16.18
C SER A 81 -2.20 1.59 15.75
N GLY A 82 -2.23 2.81 16.28
CA GLY A 82 -3.16 3.86 15.88
C GLY A 82 -2.98 4.24 14.40
N ALA A 83 -1.75 4.51 13.98
CA ALA A 83 -1.43 4.85 12.58
C ALA A 83 -1.80 3.74 11.58
N LEU A 84 -1.67 2.47 11.98
CA LEU A 84 -2.09 1.32 11.17
C LEU A 84 -3.63 1.17 11.13
N ARG A 85 -4.31 1.39 12.25
CA ARG A 85 -5.77 1.31 12.34
C ARG A 85 -6.48 2.38 11.51
N GLU A 86 -5.93 3.59 11.46
CA GLU A 86 -6.45 4.66 10.60
C GLU A 86 -6.40 4.28 9.12
N HIS A 87 -5.37 3.57 8.67
CA HIS A 87 -5.29 3.06 7.29
C HIS A 87 -6.41 2.07 6.99
N TYR A 88 -6.57 1.05 7.84
CA TYR A 88 -7.62 0.03 7.67
C TYR A 88 -9.02 0.65 7.65
N ASN A 89 -9.29 1.60 8.53
CA ASN A 89 -10.59 2.29 8.57
C ASN A 89 -10.83 3.19 7.35
N SER A 90 -9.77 3.76 6.76
CA SER A 90 -9.86 4.59 5.55
C SER A 90 -10.14 3.75 4.29
N GLU A 91 -9.57 2.54 4.22
CA GLU A 91 -9.85 1.56 3.16
C GLU A 91 -11.31 1.11 3.22
N CYS A 92 -11.80 0.72 4.40
CA CYS A 92 -13.20 0.33 4.58
C CYS A 92 -14.20 1.45 4.22
N HIS A 93 -13.85 2.71 4.45
CA HIS A 93 -14.70 3.85 4.10
C HIS A 93 -14.73 4.13 2.59
N SER A 94 -13.68 3.73 1.86
CA SER A 94 -13.55 3.88 0.42
C SER A 94 -14.37 2.81 -0.31
N ASP A 95 -14.28 1.55 0.12
CA ASP A 95 -15.06 0.42 -0.42
C ASP A 95 -16.58 0.62 -0.25
N MET A 96 -17.01 1.18 0.89
CA MET A 96 -18.43 1.44 1.18
C MET A 96 -19.01 2.57 0.31
N ASN A 97 -18.19 3.56 -0.05
CA ASN A 97 -18.63 4.71 -0.86
C ASN A 97 -18.74 4.35 -2.36
N GLU A 98 -17.87 3.46 -2.87
CA GLU A 98 -17.96 2.93 -4.23
C GLU A 98 -19.19 2.04 -4.42
N ALA A 99 -19.54 1.21 -3.43
CA ALA A 99 -20.74 0.38 -3.45
C ALA A 99 -22.04 1.20 -3.48
N THR A 100 -22.05 2.42 -2.94
CA THR A 100 -23.23 3.32 -2.99
C THR A 100 -23.32 4.19 -4.25
N SER A 101 -22.22 4.38 -4.99
CA SER A 101 -22.20 5.22 -6.19
C SER A 101 -22.56 4.47 -7.48
N ASN A 102 -22.41 3.15 -7.53
CA ASN A 102 -22.75 2.32 -8.70
C ASN A 102 -24.19 1.77 -8.68
N GLY A 103 -25.01 2.23 -7.73
CA GLY A 103 -26.40 1.81 -7.52
C GLY A 103 -27.46 2.82 -7.96
N ARG A 104 -27.17 3.70 -8.94
CA ARG A 104 -28.15 4.59 -9.57
C ARG A 104 -27.98 4.69 -11.08
#